data_AF-R7SHK2-F1
#
_entry.id   AF-R7SHK2-F1
#
_cell.length_a   1.000
_cell.length_b   1.000
_cell.length_c   1.000
_cell.angle_alpha   90.00
_cell.angle_beta   90.00
_cell.angle_gamma   90.00
#
_symmetry.space_group_name_H-M   'P 1'
#
loop_
_entity.id
_entity.type
_entity.pdbx_description
1 polymer ?
#
loop_
_entity_poly.entity_id
_entity_poly.type
_entity_poly.pdbx_seq_one_letter_code
_entity_poly.pdbx_strand_id
1 'polypeptide(L)'
;MAEMARKHHVAVQEDNPGERDPQARERDVMTALESIQTSVSEEQALEMDQNIAWDECELALRFSKSGSAPGLDGIPYEVWKTLHERFKEDSRHEDREAFNVLKVFEAAFRDIQQNGVCISTGFADDPLHY
;
A
#
# COMPACT_ATOMS: atom_id res chain seq x y z
N MET A 1 -9.61 -17.95 -20.90
CA MET A 1 -8.19 -17.90 -20.46
C MET A 1 -7.99 -16.90 -19.33
N ALA A 2 -8.47 -15.66 -19.43
CA ALA A 2 -8.44 -14.68 -18.33
C ALA A 2 -9.10 -15.18 -17.03
N GLU A 3 -10.24 -15.87 -17.13
CA GLU A 3 -10.94 -16.48 -15.99
C GLU A 3 -10.08 -17.52 -15.23
N MET A 4 -9.35 -18.37 -15.97
CA MET A 4 -8.48 -19.40 -15.41
C MET A 4 -7.23 -18.79 -14.76
N ALA A 5 -6.63 -17.78 -15.40
CA ALA A 5 -5.51 -17.05 -14.85
C ALA A 5 -5.90 -16.29 -13.56
N ARG A 6 -7.08 -15.64 -13.55
CA ARG A 6 -7.62 -14.98 -12.36
C ARG A 6 -7.84 -15.95 -11.22
N LYS A 7 -8.51 -17.08 -11.48
CA LYS A 7 -8.77 -18.12 -10.47
C LYS A 7 -7.48 -18.68 -9.89
N HIS A 8 -6.49 -18.92 -10.73
CA HIS A 8 -5.19 -19.41 -10.28
C HIS A 8 -4.43 -18.36 -9.45
N HIS A 9 -4.49 -17.09 -9.86
CA HIS A 9 -3.81 -16.00 -9.14
C HIS A 9 -4.44 -15.72 -7.77
N VAL A 10 -5.77 -15.76 -7.67
CA VAL A 10 -6.50 -15.64 -6.40
C VAL A 10 -6.19 -16.84 -5.50
N ALA A 11 -6.25 -18.07 -6.03
CA ALA A 11 -5.97 -19.27 -5.24
C ALA A 11 -4.51 -19.38 -4.74
N VAL A 12 -3.56 -18.71 -5.40
CA VAL A 12 -2.16 -18.60 -4.93
C VAL A 12 -2.00 -17.52 -3.86
N GLN A 13 -2.90 -16.53 -3.82
CA GLN A 13 -2.91 -15.44 -2.83
C GLN A 13 -3.72 -15.77 -1.58
N GLU A 14 -4.58 -16.78 -1.64
CA GLU A 14 -5.28 -17.33 -0.48
C GLU A 14 -4.30 -18.21 0.34
N ASP A 15 -4.06 -17.83 1.60
CA ASP A 15 -3.34 -18.68 2.55
C ASP A 15 -4.19 -19.94 2.77
N ASN A 16 -3.56 -21.13 2.73
CA ASN A 16 -4.28 -22.40 2.70
C ASN A 16 -5.18 -22.51 3.96
N PRO A 17 -6.53 -22.46 3.86
CA PRO A 17 -7.43 -22.16 4.99
C PRO A 17 -7.54 -23.26 6.06
N GLY A 18 -6.62 -24.24 6.05
CA GLY A 18 -6.51 -25.31 7.04
C GLY A 18 -5.12 -25.53 7.62
N GLU A 19 -4.11 -24.71 7.30
CA GLU A 19 -2.72 -24.99 7.72
C GLU A 19 -2.29 -24.35 9.05
N ARG A 20 -3.03 -23.40 9.60
CA ARG A 20 -2.69 -22.77 10.90
C ARG A 20 -3.90 -22.68 11.82
N ASP A 21 -3.79 -23.31 12.99
CA ASP A 21 -4.71 -23.11 14.12
C ASP A 21 -4.78 -21.61 14.45
N PRO A 22 -5.98 -20.97 14.45
CA PRO A 22 -6.12 -19.56 14.78
C PRO A 22 -5.47 -19.17 16.11
N GLN A 23 -5.50 -20.07 17.11
CA GLN A 23 -4.85 -19.84 18.40
C GLN A 23 -3.33 -19.95 18.32
N ALA A 24 -2.79 -20.78 17.41
CA ALA A 24 -1.35 -20.81 17.15
C ALA A 24 -0.89 -19.51 16.47
N ARG A 25 -1.64 -19.00 15.49
CA ARG A 25 -1.35 -17.71 14.84
C ARG A 25 -1.33 -16.56 15.84
N GLU A 26 -2.36 -16.45 16.69
CA GLU A 26 -2.43 -15.38 17.69
C GLU A 26 -1.25 -15.43 18.67
N ARG A 27 -0.85 -16.64 19.11
CA ARG A 27 0.34 -16.83 19.95
C ARG A 27 1.62 -16.42 19.25
N ASP A 28 1.78 -16.76 17.97
CA ASP A 28 2.97 -16.39 17.18
C ASP A 28 3.05 -14.88 16.99
N VAL A 29 1.93 -14.21 16.69
CA VAL A 29 1.85 -12.74 16.60
C VAL A 29 2.25 -12.10 17.92
N MET A 30 1.67 -12.55 19.04
CA MET A 30 2.01 -12.02 20.37
C MET A 30 3.47 -12.26 20.73
N THR A 31 4.01 -13.45 20.44
CA THR A 31 5.43 -13.76 20.66
C THR A 31 6.34 -12.82 19.87
N ALA A 32 6.01 -12.55 18.61
CA ALA A 32 6.76 -11.61 17.78
C ALA A 32 6.70 -10.18 18.35
N LEU A 33 5.52 -9.71 18.75
CA LEU A 33 5.33 -8.38 19.34
C LEU A 33 6.10 -8.25 20.67
N GLU A 34 6.02 -9.24 21.55
CA GLU A 34 6.71 -9.25 22.84
C GLU A 34 8.24 -9.35 22.70
N SER A 35 8.73 -9.86 21.56
CA SER A 35 10.17 -9.90 21.28
C SER A 35 10.78 -8.54 20.94
N ILE A 36 9.96 -7.53 20.66
CA ILE A 36 10.41 -6.18 20.31
C ILE A 36 10.81 -5.43 21.59
N GLN A 37 12.12 -5.35 21.84
CA GLN A 37 12.67 -4.69 23.02
C GLN A 37 13.02 -3.21 22.81
N THR A 38 12.90 -2.72 21.58
CA THR A 38 13.27 -1.35 21.20
C THR A 38 12.02 -0.53 20.96
N SER A 39 11.99 0.68 21.52
CA SER A 39 10.96 1.68 21.24
C SER A 39 11.57 2.83 20.43
N VAL A 40 10.73 3.53 19.67
CA VAL A 40 11.14 4.77 19.01
C VAL A 40 11.54 5.82 20.06
N SER A 41 12.57 6.60 19.78
CA SER A 41 12.90 7.77 20.60
C SER A 41 11.83 8.85 20.45
N GLU A 42 11.78 9.82 21.36
CA GLU A 42 10.86 10.96 21.24
C GLU A 42 11.08 11.73 19.91
N GLU A 43 12.33 11.87 19.48
CA GLU A 43 12.68 12.49 18.21
C GLU A 43 12.12 11.70 17.01
N GLN A 44 12.29 10.38 17.02
CA GLN A 44 11.74 9.50 15.97
C GLN A 44 10.21 9.51 15.97
N ALA A 45 9.58 9.52 17.14
CA ALA A 45 8.13 9.61 17.24
C ALA A 45 7.61 10.93 16.65
N LEU A 46 8.31 12.04 16.92
CA LEU A 46 7.99 13.34 16.36
C LEU A 46 8.19 13.38 14.83
N GLU A 47 9.25 12.76 14.31
CA GLU A 47 9.44 12.61 12.86
C GLU A 47 8.32 11.79 12.21
N MET A 48 7.92 10.68 12.83
CA MET A 48 6.84 9.82 12.34
C MET A 48 5.45 10.47 12.39
N ASP A 49 5.25 11.46 13.27
CA ASP A 49 4.01 12.23 13.37
C ASP A 49 3.92 13.37 12.34
N GLN A 50 4.98 13.62 11.58
CA GLN A 50 4.96 14.66 10.54
C GLN A 50 3.99 14.31 9.42
N ASN A 51 3.34 15.34 8.87
CA ASN A 51 2.46 15.16 7.72
C ASN A 51 3.20 14.58 6.53
N ILE A 52 2.60 13.58 5.89
CA ILE A 52 3.14 12.98 4.67
C ILE A 52 3.35 14.07 3.61
N ALA A 53 4.57 14.14 3.09
CA ALA A 53 5.01 15.13 2.14
C ALA A 53 4.96 14.60 0.69
N TRP A 54 4.97 15.55 -0.25
CA TRP A 54 4.84 15.23 -1.67
C TRP A 54 6.05 14.43 -2.20
N ASP A 55 7.25 14.76 -1.75
CA ASP A 55 8.50 14.10 -2.12
C ASP A 55 8.57 12.68 -1.58
N GLU A 56 8.00 12.42 -0.40
CA GLU A 56 7.82 11.06 0.12
C GLU A 56 6.90 10.23 -0.79
N CYS A 57 5.81 10.82 -1.27
CA CYS A 57 4.91 10.17 -2.23
C CYS A 57 5.61 9.88 -3.57
N GLU A 58 6.41 10.83 -4.07
CA GLU A 58 7.21 10.65 -5.29
C GLU A 58 8.24 9.53 -5.12
N LEU A 59 8.94 9.53 -3.98
CA LEU A 59 9.95 8.53 -3.63
C LEU A 59 9.33 7.13 -3.54
N ALA A 60 8.20 7.01 -2.83
CA ALA A 60 7.46 5.77 -2.71
C ALA A 60 7.01 5.24 -4.07
N LEU A 61 6.46 6.10 -4.93
CA LEU A 61 6.07 5.71 -6.29
C LEU A 61 7.27 5.27 -7.12
N ARG A 62 8.40 5.99 -7.04
CA ARG A 62 9.62 5.67 -7.78
C ARG A 62 10.17 4.29 -7.41
N PHE A 63 10.18 3.96 -6.12
CA PHE A 63 10.69 2.69 -5.60
C PHE A 63 9.66 1.55 -5.55
N SER A 64 8.39 1.82 -5.89
CA SER A 64 7.39 0.76 -6.03
C SER A 64 7.84 -0.30 -7.04
N LYS A 65 7.51 -1.57 -6.77
CA LYS A 65 8.03 -2.71 -7.53
C LYS A 65 7.54 -2.66 -8.98
N SER A 66 8.45 -2.88 -9.93
CA SER A 66 8.08 -3.02 -11.35
C SER A 66 8.11 -4.46 -11.81
N GLY A 67 7.25 -4.79 -12.77
CA GLY A 67 7.15 -6.13 -13.36
C GLY A 67 6.68 -7.22 -12.39
N SER A 68 6.10 -6.85 -11.25
CA SER A 68 5.39 -7.79 -10.39
C SER A 68 3.96 -8.01 -10.86
N ALA A 69 3.41 -9.16 -10.50
CA ALA A 69 1.98 -9.36 -10.64
C ALA A 69 1.20 -8.29 -9.84
N PRO A 70 0.07 -7.79 -10.38
CA PRO A 70 -0.76 -6.81 -9.69
C PRO A 70 -1.39 -7.41 -8.43
N GLY A 71 -1.81 -6.54 -7.51
CA GLY A 71 -2.57 -6.92 -6.33
C GLY A 71 -3.97 -7.44 -6.68
N LEU A 72 -4.81 -7.62 -5.66
CA LEU A 72 -6.19 -8.08 -5.82
C LEU A 72 -7.05 -7.15 -6.70
N ASP A 73 -6.68 -5.87 -6.79
CA ASP A 73 -7.31 -4.87 -7.65
C ASP A 73 -6.98 -5.02 -9.15
N GLY A 74 -5.96 -5.83 -9.48
CA GLY A 74 -5.49 -6.02 -10.85
C GLY A 74 -4.75 -4.82 -11.43
N ILE A 75 -4.45 -3.77 -10.66
CA ILE A 75 -3.80 -2.55 -11.13
C ILE A 75 -2.29 -2.66 -10.90
N PRO A 76 -1.46 -2.71 -11.96
CA PRO A 76 -0.02 -2.77 -11.80
C PRO A 76 0.57 -1.38 -11.47
N TYR A 77 1.69 -1.37 -10.74
CA TYR A 77 2.38 -0.13 -10.36
C TYR A 77 2.77 0.75 -11.55
N GLU A 78 3.00 0.14 -12.73
CA GLU A 78 3.28 0.83 -13.99
C GLU A 78 2.18 1.81 -14.40
N VAL A 79 0.91 1.58 -14.03
CA VAL A 79 -0.17 2.53 -14.30
C VAL A 79 0.12 3.84 -13.58
N TRP A 80 0.40 3.77 -12.28
CA TRP A 80 0.68 4.93 -11.46
C TRP A 80 1.96 5.66 -11.87
N LYS A 81 3.03 4.90 -12.16
CA LYS A 81 4.29 5.47 -12.68
C LYS A 81 4.07 6.19 -14.01
N THR A 82 3.30 5.58 -14.93
CA THR A 82 3.00 6.18 -16.23
C THR A 82 2.18 7.46 -16.09
N LEU A 83 1.19 7.49 -15.20
CA LEU A 83 0.42 8.70 -14.92
C LEU A 83 1.31 9.83 -14.39
N HIS A 84 2.27 9.51 -13.52
CA HIS A 84 3.22 10.49 -13.01
C HIS A 84 4.19 10.99 -14.09
N GLU A 85 4.69 10.13 -14.97
CA GLU A 85 5.50 10.58 -16.12
C GLU A 85 4.72 11.49 -17.07
N ARG A 86 3.45 11.14 -17.36
CA ARG A 86 2.56 11.99 -18.17
C ARG A 86 2.33 13.35 -17.53
N PHE A 87 2.10 13.38 -16.21
CA PHE A 87 2.00 14.64 -15.47
C PHE A 87 3.22 15.52 -15.68
N LYS A 88 4.44 14.96 -15.57
CA LYS A 88 5.69 15.70 -15.77
C LYS A 88 5.87 16.19 -17.21
N GLU A 89 5.42 15.41 -18.19
CA GLU A 89 5.43 15.81 -19.60
C GLU A 89 4.44 16.93 -19.86
N ASP A 90 3.16 16.73 -19.53
CA ASP A 90 2.09 17.68 -19.82
C ASP A 90 2.27 18.99 -19.04
N SER A 91 2.85 18.96 -17.84
CA SER A 91 3.17 20.19 -17.08
C SER A 91 4.21 21.09 -17.76
N ARG A 92 4.92 20.61 -18.79
CA ARG A 92 5.86 21.41 -19.60
C ARG A 92 5.17 22.14 -20.76
N HIS A 93 3.88 21.88 -20.97
CA HIS A 93 3.09 22.39 -22.08
C HIS A 93 1.91 23.19 -21.55
N GLU A 94 1.90 24.51 -21.75
CA GLU A 94 0.85 25.41 -21.24
C GLU A 94 -0.55 25.14 -21.82
N ASP A 95 -0.61 24.46 -22.97
CA ASP A 95 -1.84 24.12 -23.70
C ASP A 95 -2.45 22.77 -23.30
N ARG A 96 -1.84 22.05 -22.35
CA ARG A 96 -2.30 20.72 -21.92
C ARG A 96 -2.79 20.72 -20.48
N GLU A 97 -3.86 19.98 -20.23
CA GLU A 97 -4.28 19.67 -18.86
C GLU A 97 -3.38 18.60 -18.26
N ALA A 98 -2.69 18.93 -17.16
CA ALA A 98 -1.80 18.01 -16.47
C ALA A 98 -2.49 17.38 -15.24
N PHE A 99 -2.69 16.07 -15.26
CA PHE A 99 -3.27 15.33 -14.13
C PHE A 99 -2.20 14.92 -13.12
N ASN A 100 -2.18 15.54 -11.93
CA ASN A 100 -1.20 15.23 -10.90
C ASN A 100 -1.64 14.05 -10.01
N VAL A 101 -1.21 12.85 -10.36
CA VAL A 101 -1.50 11.63 -9.58
C VAL A 101 -0.90 11.65 -8.16
N LEU A 102 0.22 12.33 -7.94
CA LEU A 102 0.84 12.40 -6.60
C LEU A 102 0.01 13.22 -5.62
N LYS A 103 -0.74 14.23 -6.10
CA LYS A 103 -1.71 14.93 -5.24
C LYS A 103 -2.84 14.03 -4.78
N VAL A 104 -3.21 13.02 -5.56
CA VAL A 104 -4.21 12.02 -5.15
C VAL A 104 -3.65 11.14 -4.05
N PHE A 105 -2.39 10.69 -4.18
CA PHE A 105 -1.71 9.90 -3.15
C PHE A 105 -1.53 10.69 -1.85
N GLU A 106 -1.03 11.91 -1.95
CA GLU A 106 -0.85 12.81 -0.80
C GLU A 106 -2.17 13.04 -0.07
N ALA A 107 -3.27 13.30 -0.80
CA ALA A 107 -4.58 13.48 -0.21
C ALA A 107 -5.09 12.20 0.49
N ALA A 108 -4.97 11.04 -0.15
CA ALA A 108 -5.41 9.77 0.41
C ALA A 108 -4.57 9.37 1.66
N PHE A 109 -3.25 9.52 1.60
CA PHE A 109 -2.39 9.17 2.71
C PHE A 109 -2.56 10.11 3.91
N ARG A 110 -2.74 11.42 3.67
CA ARG A 110 -3.06 12.36 4.76
C ARG A 110 -4.43 12.11 5.38
N ASP A 111 -5.42 11.72 4.58
CA ASP A 111 -6.73 11.34 5.11
C ASP A 111 -6.59 10.12 6.05
N ILE A 112 -5.85 9.09 5.63
CA ILE A 112 -5.57 7.92 6.47
C ILE A 112 -4.76 8.30 7.72
N GLN A 113 -3.76 9.18 7.59
CA GLN A 113 -2.95 9.64 8.72
C GLN A 113 -3.81 10.35 9.79
N GLN A 114 -4.77 11.16 9.36
CA GLN A 114 -5.60 11.97 10.27
C GLN A 114 -6.81 11.22 10.82
N ASN A 115 -7.44 10.39 10.00
CA ASN A 115 -8.73 9.77 10.31
C ASN A 115 -8.63 8.26 10.56
N GLY A 116 -7.46 7.66 10.33
CA GLY A 116 -7.30 6.22 10.28
C GLY A 116 -7.87 5.61 9.01
N VAL A 117 -7.83 4.28 8.93
CA VAL A 117 -8.36 3.53 7.79
C VAL A 117 -9.86 3.30 7.92
N CYS A 118 -10.55 3.20 6.79
CA CYS A 118 -11.97 2.86 6.79
C CYS A 118 -12.18 1.40 7.20
N ILE A 119 -12.81 1.16 8.35
CA ILE A 119 -13.05 -0.19 8.88
C ILE A 119 -13.91 -1.09 7.96
N SER A 120 -14.69 -0.50 7.05
CA SER A 120 -15.56 -1.27 6.15
C SER A 120 -14.87 -1.70 4.85
N THR A 121 -13.66 -1.24 4.56
CA THR A 121 -12.97 -1.53 3.29
C THR A 121 -11.96 -2.68 3.42
N GLY A 122 -11.77 -3.23 4.62
CA GLY A 122 -10.74 -4.23 4.91
C GLY A 122 -9.32 -3.77 4.56
N PHE A 123 -9.07 -2.46 4.51
CA PHE A 123 -7.80 -1.91 4.05
C PHE A 123 -6.63 -2.27 4.99
N ALA A 124 -6.89 -2.36 6.30
CA ALA A 124 -5.95 -2.84 7.30
C ALA A 124 -6.24 -4.27 7.75
N ASP A 125 -7.17 -4.96 7.08
CA ASP A 125 -7.33 -6.38 7.33
C ASP A 125 -6.11 -7.07 6.72
N ASP A 126 -5.33 -7.72 7.57
CA ASP A 126 -4.36 -8.72 7.13
C ASP A 126 -5.16 -9.73 6.26
N PRO A 127 -4.72 -10.08 5.03
CA PRO A 127 -5.42 -11.03 4.15
C PRO A 127 -5.73 -12.40 4.79
N LEU A 128 -5.24 -12.62 6.01
CA LEU A 128 -5.41 -13.80 6.86
C LEU A 128 -6.63 -13.73 7.82
N HIS A 129 -7.57 -12.80 7.62
CA HIS A 129 -8.77 -12.64 8.46
C HIS A 129 -10.06 -13.31 7.94
N TYR A 130 -9.98 -14.17 6.93
CA TYR A 130 -11.13 -14.96 6.45
C TYR A 130 -11.12 -16.41 6.94
#